data_AF-A0A0R3QI88-F1
#
_entry.id   AF-A0A0R3QI88-F1
#
_cell.length_a   1.000
_cell.length_b   1.000
_cell.length_c   1.000
_cell.angle_alpha   90.00
_cell.angle_beta   90.00
_cell.angle_gamma   90.00
#
_symmetry.space_group_name_H-M   'P 1'
#
loop_
_entity.id
_entity.type
_entity.pdbx_description
1 polymer ?
#
loop_
_entity_poly.entity_id
_entity_poly.type
_entity_poly.pdbx_seq_one_letter_code
_entity_poly.pdbx_strand_id
1 'polypeptide(L)'
;LKKKGAVDKDGVVKVDKALEKKLKKEQKRLMKEAKKARKEEKLRKRKLKEEQLELEKKVEDDESWKKQKKLIDLGPVKEEEIYGGNEHFNFGKPKKEIPPLPSHNPRPDFEKADWRDIEMWKAVREKEKQEKGEKETNWKEEEHYLPSRFRKE
;
A
#
# COMPACT_ATOMS: atom_id res chain seq x y z
N LEU A 1 -27.70 -47.89 14.74
CA LEU A 1 -27.58 -46.44 15.03
C LEU A 1 -28.93 -45.75 14.79
N LYS A 2 -29.57 -45.17 15.81
CA LYS A 2 -30.86 -44.47 15.68
C LYS A 2 -30.61 -43.07 15.08
N LYS A 3 -31.18 -42.80 13.89
CA LYS A 3 -31.12 -41.48 13.22
C LYS A 3 -31.79 -40.42 14.10
N LYS A 4 -31.02 -39.45 14.59
CA LYS A 4 -31.53 -38.28 15.33
C LYS A 4 -31.68 -37.11 14.36
N GLY A 5 -32.91 -36.70 14.11
CA GLY A 5 -33.24 -35.48 13.38
C GLY A 5 -34.59 -35.61 12.71
N ALA A 6 -35.61 -34.92 13.23
CA ALA A 6 -36.87 -34.75 12.53
C ALA A 6 -36.65 -33.73 11.41
N VAL A 7 -36.90 -34.15 10.17
CA VAL A 7 -36.78 -33.34 8.96
C VAL A 7 -38.18 -32.82 8.60
N ASP A 8 -38.30 -31.52 8.28
CA ASP A 8 -39.56 -30.93 7.83
C ASP A 8 -39.91 -31.33 6.39
N LYS A 9 -41.15 -31.08 5.96
CA LYS A 9 -41.66 -31.43 4.61
C LYS A 9 -40.82 -30.85 3.46
N ASP A 10 -40.06 -29.80 3.74
CA ASP A 10 -39.17 -29.10 2.80
C ASP A 10 -37.70 -29.59 2.88
N GLY A 11 -37.41 -30.68 3.59
CA GLY A 11 -36.06 -31.27 3.67
C GLY A 11 -35.09 -30.57 4.63
N VAL A 12 -35.55 -29.53 5.35
CA VAL A 12 -34.72 -28.79 6.30
C VAL A 12 -34.73 -29.46 7.67
N VAL A 13 -33.55 -29.66 8.26
CA VAL A 13 -33.40 -30.20 9.62
C VAL A 13 -33.93 -29.18 10.61
N LYS A 14 -34.95 -29.55 11.41
CA LYS A 14 -35.45 -28.71 12.50
C LYS A 14 -34.33 -28.47 13.51
N VAL A 15 -33.78 -27.26 13.51
CA VAL A 15 -32.80 -26.84 14.51
C VAL A 15 -33.53 -26.66 15.84
N ASP A 16 -33.04 -27.34 16.89
CA ASP A 16 -33.61 -27.19 18.23
C ASP A 16 -33.64 -25.72 18.64
N LYS A 17 -34.78 -25.25 19.15
CA LYS A 17 -35.01 -23.86 19.57
C LYS A 17 -33.98 -23.38 20.63
N ALA A 18 -33.41 -24.31 21.39
CA ALA A 18 -32.33 -24.05 22.34
C ALA A 18 -30.98 -23.78 21.66
N LEU A 19 -30.68 -24.48 20.57
CA LEU A 19 -29.49 -24.30 19.74
C LEU A 19 -29.54 -22.94 19.02
N GLU A 20 -30.70 -22.57 18.48
CA GLU A 20 -30.90 -21.28 17.82
C GLU A 20 -30.69 -20.10 18.80
N LYS A 21 -31.17 -20.23 20.04
CA LYS A 21 -30.92 -19.24 21.10
C LYS A 21 -29.45 -19.11 21.48
N LYS A 22 -28.67 -20.20 21.47
CA LYS A 22 -27.22 -20.17 21.71
C LYS A 22 -26.49 -19.46 20.57
N LEU A 23 -26.84 -19.78 19.34
CA LEU A 23 -26.26 -19.18 18.12
C LEU A 23 -26.52 -17.67 18.06
N LYS A 24 -27.74 -17.22 18.39
CA LYS A 24 -28.08 -15.80 18.50
C LYS A 24 -27.30 -15.07 19.61
N LYS A 25 -26.98 -15.75 20.73
CA LYS A 25 -26.15 -15.17 21.80
C LYS A 25 -24.70 -15.00 21.35
N GLU A 26 -24.14 -16.01 20.68
CA GLU A 26 -22.78 -15.96 20.11
C GLU A 26 -22.66 -14.88 19.03
N GLN A 27 -23.60 -14.78 18.10
CA GLN A 27 -23.62 -13.70 17.09
C GLN A 27 -23.68 -12.30 17.73
N LYS A 28 -24.44 -12.14 18.82
CA LYS A 28 -24.48 -10.87 19.57
C LYS A 28 -23.15 -10.56 20.27
N ARG A 29 -22.39 -11.57 20.71
CA ARG A 29 -21.05 -11.39 21.29
C ARG A 29 -20.05 -10.96 20.22
N LEU A 30 -20.02 -11.67 19.09
CA LEU A 30 -19.17 -11.33 17.94
C LEU A 30 -19.45 -9.93 17.40
N MET A 31 -20.72 -9.53 17.27
CA MET A 31 -21.06 -8.15 16.89
C MET A 31 -20.57 -7.10 17.89
N LYS A 32 -20.60 -7.40 19.20
CA LYS A 32 -20.11 -6.48 20.24
C LYS A 32 -18.59 -6.36 20.20
N GLU A 33 -17.89 -7.47 19.99
CA GLU A 33 -16.43 -7.50 19.86
C GLU A 33 -15.99 -6.77 18.59
N ALA A 34 -16.62 -7.02 17.44
CA ALA A 34 -16.35 -6.30 16.20
C ALA A 34 -16.59 -4.78 16.33
N LYS A 35 -17.64 -4.37 17.05
CA LYS A 35 -17.89 -2.95 17.35
C LYS A 35 -16.80 -2.33 18.23
N LYS A 36 -16.27 -3.07 19.21
CA LYS A 36 -15.16 -2.62 20.07
C LYS A 36 -13.88 -2.50 19.27
N ALA A 37 -13.51 -3.53 18.50
CA ALA A 37 -12.34 -3.52 17.63
C ALA A 37 -12.37 -2.35 16.63
N ARG A 38 -13.51 -2.10 15.99
CA ARG A 38 -13.67 -0.96 15.06
C ARG A 38 -13.51 0.40 15.74
N LYS A 39 -13.94 0.54 17.00
CA LYS A 39 -13.75 1.78 17.78
C LYS A 39 -12.27 1.99 18.12
N GLU A 40 -11.59 0.92 18.55
CA GLU A 40 -10.17 0.97 18.91
C GLU A 40 -9.28 1.27 17.70
N GLU A 41 -9.57 0.66 16.56
CA GLU A 41 -8.87 0.93 15.29
C GLU A 41 -9.04 2.41 14.86
N LYS A 42 -10.26 2.96 14.97
CA LYS A 42 -10.50 4.39 14.68
C LYS A 42 -9.72 5.31 15.62
N LEU A 43 -9.63 4.97 16.89
CA LEU A 43 -8.84 5.73 17.87
C LEU A 43 -7.34 5.66 17.54
N ARG A 44 -6.82 4.48 17.21
CA ARG A 44 -5.42 4.32 16.77
C ARG A 44 -5.11 5.14 15.52
N LYS A 45 -5.99 5.09 14.50
CA LYS A 45 -5.84 5.89 13.28
C LYS A 45 -5.85 7.40 13.56
N ARG A 46 -6.68 7.87 14.49
CA ARG A 46 -6.69 9.29 14.90
C ARG A 46 -5.39 9.69 15.59
N LYS A 47 -4.89 8.89 16.52
CA LYS A 47 -3.61 9.15 17.20
C LYS A 47 -2.44 9.19 16.23
N LEU A 48 -2.38 8.24 15.28
CA LEU A 48 -1.35 8.24 14.23
C LEU A 48 -1.40 9.50 13.36
N LYS A 49 -2.61 9.96 13.02
CA LYS A 49 -2.78 11.19 12.23
C LYS A 49 -2.35 12.43 13.01
N GLU A 50 -2.64 12.48 14.30
CA GLU A 50 -2.22 13.57 15.19
C GLU A 50 -0.70 13.61 15.37
N GLU A 51 -0.06 12.45 15.57
CA GLU A 51 1.39 12.31 15.64
C GLU A 51 2.08 12.72 14.33
N GLN A 52 1.53 12.31 13.18
CA GLN A 52 2.01 12.75 11.86
C GLN A 52 1.90 14.27 11.68
N LEU A 53 0.79 14.88 12.11
CA LEU A 53 0.58 16.31 12.00
C LEU A 53 1.50 17.10 12.95
N GLU A 54 1.82 16.55 14.11
CA GLU A 54 2.78 17.14 15.05
C GLU A 54 4.23 17.04 14.55
N LEU A 55 4.57 15.93 13.89
CA LEU A 55 5.85 15.78 13.17
C LEU A 55 5.96 16.79 12.02
N GLU A 56 4.92 16.92 11.20
CA GLU A 56 4.88 17.86 10.07
C GLU A 56 5.01 19.31 10.56
N LYS A 57 4.32 19.66 11.65
CA LYS A 57 4.43 20.99 12.26
C LYS A 57 5.83 21.28 12.83
N LYS A 58 6.50 20.28 13.44
CA LYS A 58 7.88 20.45 13.92
C LYS A 58 8.86 20.69 12.78
N VAL A 59 8.70 20.00 11.65
CA VAL A 59 9.53 20.23 10.45
C VAL A 59 9.28 21.63 9.88
N GLU A 60 8.02 22.06 9.80
CA GLU A 60 7.65 23.38 9.29
C GLU A 60 8.19 24.53 10.16
N ASP A 61 8.32 24.32 11.48
CA ASP A 61 8.86 25.30 12.42
C ASP A 61 10.40 25.46 12.33
N ASP A 62 11.14 24.42 11.95
CA ASP A 62 12.60 24.42 11.79
C ASP A 62 13.05 24.92 10.40
N GLU A 63 12.21 24.77 9.37
CA GLU A 63 12.49 25.23 7.99
C GLU A 63 11.93 26.63 7.67
N SER A 64 11.34 27.32 8.64
CA SER A 64 10.81 28.68 8.43
C SER A 64 11.93 29.66 8.04
N TRP A 65 11.91 30.15 6.80
CA TRP A 65 12.85 31.16 6.27
C TRP A 65 12.94 32.43 7.13
N LYS A 66 11.90 32.71 7.95
CA LYS A 66 11.89 33.83 8.89
C LYS A 66 12.77 33.61 10.12
N LYS A 67 13.04 32.37 10.52
CA LYS A 67 13.88 32.00 11.67
C LYS A 67 15.31 31.64 11.27
N GLN A 68 15.59 31.50 9.97
CA GLN A 68 16.95 31.27 9.47
C GLN A 68 17.82 32.51 9.69
N LYS A 69 19.01 32.31 10.28
CA LYS A 69 19.99 33.38 10.44
C LYS A 69 20.42 33.86 9.05
N LYS A 70 20.32 35.17 8.80
CA LYS A 70 20.75 35.74 7.52
C LYS A 70 22.27 35.74 7.49
N LEU A 71 22.85 35.51 6.31
CA LEU A 71 24.30 35.57 6.08
C LEU A 71 24.91 36.92 6.52
N ILE A 72 24.13 37.99 6.47
CA ILE A 72 24.52 39.34 6.90
C ILE A 72 24.82 39.40 8.41
N ASP A 73 24.15 38.56 9.21
CA ASP A 73 24.29 38.52 10.67
C ASP A 73 25.48 37.66 11.12
N LEU A 74 26.15 36.94 10.21
CA LEU A 74 27.16 35.92 10.50
C LEU A 74 28.63 36.38 10.32
N GLY A 75 28.89 37.67 10.10
CA GLY A 75 30.26 38.20 10.01
C GLY A 75 31.03 37.76 8.74
N PRO A 76 32.37 37.83 8.71
CA PRO A 76 33.16 37.38 7.56
C PRO A 76 33.18 35.84 7.50
N VAL A 77 32.23 35.29 6.75
CA VAL A 77 32.09 33.85 6.48
C VAL A 77 33.12 33.41 5.44
N LYS A 78 33.85 32.32 5.71
CA LYS A 78 34.80 31.75 4.75
C LYS A 78 34.08 31.10 3.58
N GLU A 79 34.70 31.09 2.40
CA GLU A 79 34.13 30.44 1.19
C GLU A 79 33.76 28.97 1.42
N GLU A 80 34.48 28.28 2.30
CA GLU A 80 34.22 26.88 2.70
C GLU A 80 32.89 26.69 3.44
N GLU A 81 32.42 27.71 4.17
CA GLU A 81 31.11 27.70 4.85
C GLU A 81 29.97 28.11 3.92
N ILE A 82 30.25 28.98 2.94
CA ILE A 82 29.24 29.46 1.98
C ILE A 82 28.96 28.41 0.90
N TYR A 83 30.02 27.84 0.33
CA TYR A 83 29.90 26.88 -0.76
C TYR A 83 29.93 25.42 -0.29
N GLY A 84 30.25 25.19 0.99
CA GLY A 84 30.34 23.85 1.58
C GLY A 84 31.36 22.96 0.86
N GLY A 85 31.32 21.66 1.16
CA GLY A 85 32.07 20.64 0.43
C GLY A 85 31.55 20.36 -0.99
N ASN A 86 30.95 21.36 -1.66
CA ASN A 86 30.38 21.20 -2.99
C ASN A 86 31.48 20.89 -4.02
N GLU A 87 31.42 19.68 -4.59
CA GLU A 87 32.41 19.21 -5.56
C GLU A 87 32.44 20.05 -6.85
N HIS A 88 31.37 20.80 -7.14
CA HIS A 88 31.28 21.68 -8.31
C HIS A 88 32.08 22.98 -8.16
N PHE A 89 32.48 23.36 -6.94
CA PHE A 89 33.26 24.57 -6.67
C PHE A 89 34.75 24.28 -6.38
N ASN A 90 35.23 23.10 -6.78
CA ASN A 90 36.63 22.72 -6.66
C ASN A 90 37.43 23.16 -7.90
N PHE A 91 37.61 24.46 -8.10
CA PHE A 91 38.51 24.98 -9.12
C PHE A 91 39.95 24.53 -8.81
N GLY A 92 40.53 23.69 -9.68
CA GLY A 92 41.93 23.26 -9.61
C GLY A 92 42.24 22.03 -8.74
N LYS A 93 41.26 21.41 -8.05
CA LYS A 93 41.51 20.13 -7.34
C LYS A 93 41.31 18.94 -8.28
N PRO A 94 42.12 17.87 -8.18
CA PRO A 94 41.97 16.69 -9.01
C PRO A 94 40.62 16.03 -8.72
N LYS A 95 39.79 15.88 -9.76
CA LYS A 95 38.49 15.22 -9.64
C LYS A 95 38.72 13.75 -9.32
N LYS A 96 38.00 13.22 -8.32
CA LYS A 96 37.90 11.77 -8.14
C LYS A 96 37.22 11.22 -9.38
N GLU A 97 37.92 10.41 -10.16
CA GLU A 97 37.34 9.70 -11.31
C GLU A 97 36.36 8.66 -10.77
N ILE A 98 35.11 9.07 -10.62
CA ILE A 98 34.01 8.16 -10.34
C ILE A 98 33.85 7.33 -11.62
N PRO A 99 33.83 5.98 -11.54
CA PRO A 99 33.60 5.16 -12.71
C PRO A 99 32.29 5.62 -13.37
N PRO A 100 32.24 5.72 -14.71
CA PRO A 100 31.06 6.22 -15.39
C PRO A 100 29.86 5.38 -14.98
N LEU A 101 28.77 6.06 -14.61
CA LEU A 101 27.50 5.39 -14.31
C LEU A 101 27.11 4.50 -15.50
N PRO A 102 26.50 3.33 -15.26
CA PRO A 102 26.03 2.47 -16.33
C PRO A 102 25.14 3.27 -17.27
N SER A 103 25.57 3.42 -18.52
CA SER A 103 24.85 4.22 -19.53
C SER A 103 23.50 3.62 -19.91
N HIS A 104 23.25 2.36 -19.55
CA HIS A 104 22.07 1.60 -19.94
C HIS A 104 21.51 0.83 -18.74
N ASN A 105 20.18 0.71 -18.67
CA ASN A 105 19.54 -0.18 -17.70
C ASN A 105 20.04 -1.62 -17.93
N PRO A 106 20.39 -2.37 -16.87
CA PRO A 106 20.78 -3.76 -17.02
C PRO A 106 19.64 -4.52 -17.70
N ARG A 107 19.93 -5.10 -18.86
CA ARG A 107 18.99 -5.97 -19.57
C ARG A 107 18.68 -7.17 -18.65
N PRO A 108 17.43 -7.64 -18.55
CA PRO A 108 17.15 -8.88 -17.84
C PRO A 108 18.04 -10.00 -18.39
N ASP A 109 18.82 -10.63 -17.52
CA ASP A 109 19.70 -11.74 -17.88
C ASP A 109 18.84 -12.95 -18.28
N PHE A 110 18.52 -13.07 -19.58
CA PHE A 110 17.72 -14.18 -20.12
C PHE A 110 18.40 -15.55 -19.95
N GLU A 111 19.72 -15.60 -19.71
CA GLU A 111 20.44 -16.83 -19.33
C GLU A 111 20.26 -17.21 -17.85
N LYS A 112 19.96 -16.26 -16.96
CA LYS A 112 19.67 -16.52 -15.53
C LYS A 112 18.20 -16.74 -15.24
N ALA A 113 17.32 -16.45 -16.21
CA ALA A 113 15.93 -16.84 -16.13
C ALA A 113 15.85 -18.37 -16.27
N ASP A 114 16.09 -19.07 -15.16
CA ASP A 114 15.97 -20.51 -15.12
C ASP A 114 14.54 -20.86 -15.52
N TRP A 115 14.41 -21.60 -16.62
CA TRP A 115 13.17 -22.22 -17.10
C TRP A 115 12.32 -22.85 -15.97
N ARG A 116 12.98 -23.32 -14.91
CA ARG A 116 12.37 -23.74 -13.64
C ARG A 116 11.51 -22.66 -12.98
N ASP A 117 11.95 -21.42 -12.89
CA ASP A 117 11.18 -20.33 -12.29
C ASP A 117 9.93 -20.01 -13.10
N ILE A 118 10.03 -20.08 -14.42
CA ILE A 118 8.89 -19.94 -15.34
C ILE A 118 7.89 -21.08 -15.15
N GLU A 119 8.37 -22.33 -15.02
CA GLU A 119 7.54 -23.50 -14.77
C GLU A 119 6.87 -23.47 -13.38
N MET A 120 7.62 -23.11 -12.34
CA MET A 120 7.08 -22.92 -11.00
C MET A 120 6.00 -21.83 -11.00
N TRP A 121 6.24 -20.71 -11.69
CA TRP A 121 5.26 -19.64 -11.80
C TRP A 121 3.99 -20.08 -12.55
N LYS A 122 4.13 -20.85 -13.64
CA LYS A 122 2.99 -21.46 -14.34
C LYS A 122 2.19 -22.39 -13.42
N ALA A 123 2.87 -23.27 -12.69
CA ALA A 123 2.24 -24.20 -11.75
C ALA A 123 1.53 -23.47 -10.60
N VAL A 124 2.13 -22.41 -10.05
CA VAL A 124 1.51 -21.57 -9.01
C VAL A 124 0.29 -20.85 -9.56
N ARG A 125 0.36 -20.28 -10.77
CA ARG A 125 -0.77 -19.61 -11.43
C ARG A 125 -1.92 -20.57 -11.76
N GLU A 126 -1.61 -21.78 -12.20
CA GLU A 126 -2.61 -22.81 -12.48
C GLU A 126 -3.33 -23.27 -11.20
N LYS A 127 -2.59 -23.49 -10.11
CA LYS A 127 -3.15 -23.78 -8.79
C LYS A 127 -3.98 -22.62 -8.24
N GLU A 128 -3.51 -21.38 -8.36
CA GLU A 128 -4.27 -20.19 -7.94
C GLU A 128 -5.56 -20.03 -8.77
N LYS A 129 -5.54 -20.36 -10.07
CA LYS A 129 -6.72 -20.33 -10.94
C LYS A 129 -7.75 -21.40 -10.53
N GLN A 130 -7.30 -22.59 -10.14
CA GLN A 130 -8.17 -23.67 -9.68
C GLN A 130 -8.77 -23.39 -8.29
N GLU A 131 -8.01 -22.79 -7.38
CA GLU A 131 -8.46 -22.50 -6.00
C GLU A 131 -9.36 -21.26 -5.92
N LYS A 132 -9.04 -20.21 -6.68
CA LYS A 132 -9.69 -18.90 -6.58
C LYS A 132 -10.81 -18.69 -7.61
N GLY A 133 -11.02 -19.65 -8.51
CA GLY A 133 -11.89 -19.51 -9.66
C GLY A 133 -11.30 -18.57 -10.73
N GLU A 134 -11.90 -18.58 -11.92
CA GLU A 134 -11.54 -17.64 -12.98
C GLU A 134 -11.85 -16.22 -12.50
N LYS A 135 -10.81 -15.40 -12.28
CA LYS A 135 -10.99 -14.01 -11.84
C LYS A 135 -11.83 -13.29 -12.90
N GLU A 136 -13.06 -12.94 -12.55
CA GLU A 136 -13.88 -12.06 -13.38
C GLU A 136 -13.10 -10.76 -13.60
N THR A 137 -12.62 -10.58 -14.82
CA THR A 137 -12.05 -9.33 -15.27
C THR A 137 -13.14 -8.28 -15.31
N ASN A 138 -13.22 -7.47 -14.25
CA ASN A 138 -14.02 -6.24 -14.18
C ASN A 138 -13.44 -5.12 -15.07
N TRP A 139 -12.98 -5.46 -16.27
CA TRP A 139 -12.68 -4.44 -17.27
C TRP A 139 -14.02 -3.89 -17.72
N LYS A 140 -14.21 -2.58 -17.56
CA LYS A 140 -15.30 -1.90 -18.27
C LYS A 140 -15.05 -2.07 -19.76
N GLU A 141 -16.13 -2.29 -20.51
CA GLU A 141 -16.06 -2.27 -21.97
C GLU A 141 -15.40 -0.97 -22.42
N GLU A 142 -14.61 -1.06 -23.49
CA GLU A 142 -13.84 0.06 -24.01
C GLU A 142 -14.82 1.14 -24.52
N GLU A 143 -15.11 2.13 -23.66
CA GLU A 143 -15.90 3.29 -24.05
C GLU A 143 -15.07 4.16 -24.98
N HIS A 144 -15.22 3.95 -26.29
CA HIS A 144 -14.66 4.85 -27.28
C HIS A 144 -15.28 6.24 -27.09
N TYR A 145 -14.46 7.20 -26.64
CA TYR A 145 -14.88 8.59 -26.58
C TYR A 145 -15.16 9.10 -28.00
N LEU A 146 -16.44 9.27 -28.32
CA LEU A 146 -16.87 9.98 -29.51
C LEU A 146 -17.15 11.46 -29.15
N PRO A 147 -16.39 12.41 -29.73
CA PRO A 147 -16.66 13.84 -29.58
C PRO A 147 -18.11 14.17 -29.94
N SER A 148 -18.73 15.12 -29.23
CA SER A 148 -20.17 15.43 -29.39
C SER A 148 -20.58 15.76 -30.82
N ARG A 149 -19.66 16.30 -31.63
CA ARG A 149 -19.87 16.60 -33.06
C ARG A 149 -20.24 15.38 -33.92
N PHE A 150 -19.86 14.18 -33.50
CA PHE A 150 -20.17 12.93 -34.22
C PHE A 150 -21.37 12.18 -33.62
N ARG A 151 -21.93 12.66 -32.50
CA ARG A 151 -23.17 12.14 -31.96
C ARG A 151 -24.30 12.72 -32.83
N LYS A 152 -24.71 11.97 -33.86
CA LYS A 152 -25.93 12.29 -34.62
C LYS A 152 -27.12 12.15 -33.67
N GLU A 153 -27.84 13.23 -33.45
CA GLU A 153 -29.23 13.20 -32.95
C GLU A 153 -30.15 12.57 -34.01
#